data_AF-A0A5M6I795-F1
#
_entry.id   AF-A0A5M6I795-F1
#
_cell.length_a   1.000
_cell.length_b   1.000
_cell.length_c   1.000
_cell.angle_alpha   90.00
_cell.angle_beta   90.00
_cell.angle_gamma   90.00
#
_symmetry.space_group_name_H-M   'P 1'
#
loop_
_entity.id
_entity.type
_entity.pdbx_description
1 polymer ?
#
loop_
_entity_poly.entity_id
_entity_poly.type
_entity_poly.pdbx_seq_one_letter_code
_entity_poly.pdbx_strand_id
1 'polypeptide(L)'
;MTRDEMKSLRKSLGLTQTEMAEQIGLTLRAYQALEKGETALRQANALAAERAALTEAIRQGNPMLAPASIRREALEIARLITGEGA
;
A
#
# COMPACT_ATOMS: atom_id res chain seq x y z
N MET A 1 0.38 10.50 0.21
CA MET A 1 1.44 9.77 -0.50
C MET A 1 1.84 10.52 -1.77
N THR A 2 3.14 10.71 -2.02
CA THR A 2 3.71 11.24 -3.27
C THR A 2 4.11 10.10 -4.22
N ARG A 3 4.46 10.43 -5.47
CA ARG A 3 5.01 9.45 -6.43
C ARG A 3 6.21 8.69 -5.85
N ASP A 4 7.16 9.41 -5.28
CA ASP A 4 8.41 8.83 -4.79
C ASP A 4 8.16 7.98 -3.53
N GLU A 5 7.20 8.35 -2.71
CA GLU A 5 6.70 7.50 -1.62
C GLU A 5 6.04 6.23 -2.15
N MET A 6 5.19 6.30 -3.18
CA MET A 6 4.57 5.11 -3.78
C MET A 6 5.60 4.15 -4.37
N LYS A 7 6.61 4.69 -5.07
CA LYS A 7 7.72 3.92 -5.65
C LYS A 7 8.59 3.29 -4.57
N SER A 8 8.86 4.02 -3.48
CA SER A 8 9.63 3.52 -2.34
C SER A 8 8.87 2.43 -1.60
N LEU A 9 7.56 2.61 -1.40
CA LEU A 9 6.67 1.63 -0.80
C LEU A 9 6.69 0.32 -1.60
N ARG A 10 6.48 0.37 -2.92
CA ARG A 10 6.56 -0.84 -3.76
C ARG A 10 7.89 -1.57 -3.57
N LYS A 11 9.01 -0.84 -3.58
CA LYS A 11 10.34 -1.43 -3.40
C LYS A 11 10.49 -2.06 -2.01
N SER A 12 10.02 -1.41 -0.94
CA SER A 12 10.10 -1.98 0.42
C SER A 12 9.23 -3.22 0.60
N LEU A 13 8.14 -3.34 -0.17
CA LEU A 13 7.31 -4.53 -0.24
C LEU A 13 7.95 -5.68 -1.03
N GLY A 14 9.05 -5.42 -1.75
CA GLY A 14 9.71 -6.41 -2.61
C GLY A 14 8.95 -6.69 -3.92
N LEU A 15 8.00 -5.83 -4.30
CA LEU A 15 7.15 -6.04 -5.48
C LEU A 15 7.78 -5.48 -6.75
N THR A 16 7.60 -6.19 -7.85
CA THR A 16 7.81 -5.68 -9.21
C THR A 16 6.75 -4.64 -9.57
N GLN A 17 7.00 -3.86 -10.63
CA GLN A 17 6.00 -2.91 -11.15
C GLN A 17 4.72 -3.62 -11.62
N THR A 18 4.84 -4.84 -12.14
CA THR A 18 3.70 -5.65 -12.61
C THR A 18 2.84 -6.09 -11.43
N GLU A 19 3.44 -6.70 -10.41
CA GLU A 19 2.70 -7.17 -9.23
C GLU A 19 2.01 -6.01 -8.49
N MET A 20 2.69 -4.87 -8.37
CA MET A 20 2.07 -3.69 -7.76
C MET A 20 0.91 -3.16 -8.60
N ALA A 21 1.06 -3.12 -9.92
CA ALA A 21 -0.01 -2.68 -10.83
C ALA A 21 -1.24 -3.59 -10.70
N GLU A 22 -1.04 -4.91 -10.66
CA GLU A 22 -2.10 -5.90 -10.43
C GLU A 22 -2.79 -5.69 -9.09
N GLN A 23 -2.03 -5.52 -8.00
CA GLN A 23 -2.60 -5.31 -6.66
C GLN A 23 -3.42 -4.03 -6.54
N ILE A 24 -3.07 -2.96 -7.26
CA ILE A 24 -3.79 -1.68 -7.21
C ILE A 24 -4.77 -1.47 -8.36
N GLY A 25 -5.02 -2.51 -9.18
CA GLY A 25 -6.03 -2.47 -10.24
C GLY A 25 -5.66 -1.59 -11.44
N LEU A 26 -4.37 -1.49 -11.78
CA LEU A 26 -3.87 -0.74 -12.93
C LEU A 26 -3.22 -1.65 -13.96
N THR A 27 -3.18 -1.19 -15.21
CA THR A 27 -2.27 -1.80 -16.19
C THR A 27 -0.82 -1.45 -15.85
N LEU A 28 0.13 -2.31 -16.23
CA LEU A 28 1.56 -2.04 -16.04
C LEU A 28 1.98 -0.68 -16.63
N ARG A 29 1.47 -0.35 -17.82
CA ARG A 29 1.75 0.95 -18.49
C ARG A 29 1.26 2.14 -17.66
N ALA A 30 0.05 2.05 -17.11
CA ALA A 30 -0.49 3.11 -16.26
C ALA A 30 0.33 3.28 -14.97
N TYR A 31 0.73 2.17 -14.34
CA TYR A 31 1.59 2.21 -13.15
C TYR A 31 2.97 2.82 -13.45
N GLN A 32 3.58 2.45 -14.59
CA GLN A 32 4.86 3.02 -15.03
C GLN A 32 4.76 4.53 -15.27
N ALA A 33 3.68 5.00 -15.90
CA ALA A 33 3.45 6.43 -16.10
C ALA A 33 3.35 7.18 -14.77
N LEU A 34 2.70 6.59 -13.75
CA LEU A 34 2.69 7.14 -12.39
C LEU A 34 4.10 7.22 -11.80
N GLU A 35 4.87 6.11 -11.80
CA GLU A 35 6.22 6.09 -11.21
C GLU A 35 7.23 7.00 -11.94
N LYS A 36 7.01 7.29 -13.22
CA LYS A 36 7.82 8.25 -13.99
C LYS A 36 7.38 9.70 -13.76
N GLY A 37 6.15 9.92 -13.28
CA GLY A 37 5.55 11.24 -13.15
C GLY A 37 4.96 11.78 -14.45
N GLU A 38 4.77 10.92 -15.45
CA GLU A 38 4.04 11.26 -16.70
C GLU A 38 2.54 11.46 -16.42
N THR A 39 2.02 10.80 -15.38
CA THR A 39 0.64 10.96 -14.91
C THR A 39 0.64 11.36 -13.44
N ALA A 40 -0.25 12.28 -13.08
CA ALA A 40 -0.42 12.70 -11.69
C ALA A 40 -0.94 11.56 -10.80
N LEU A 41 -0.31 11.38 -9.64
CA LEU A 41 -0.80 10.47 -8.61
C LEU A 41 -2.07 11.05 -7.98
N ARG A 42 -3.19 10.34 -8.12
CA ARG A 42 -4.46 10.71 -7.50
C ARG A 42 -4.62 10.04 -6.13
N GLN A 43 -5.50 10.58 -5.29
CA GLN A 43 -5.80 10.02 -3.97
C GLN A 43 -6.23 8.54 -4.04
N ALA A 44 -7.03 8.16 -5.05
CA ALA A 44 -7.44 6.77 -5.24
C ALA A 44 -6.24 5.82 -5.42
N ASN A 45 -5.19 6.25 -6.14
CA ASN A 45 -3.98 5.45 -6.34
C ASN A 45 -3.21 5.28 -5.01
N ALA A 46 -3.15 6.34 -4.21
CA ALA A 46 -2.50 6.31 -2.90
C ALA A 46 -3.22 5.34 -1.94
N LEU A 47 -4.54 5.41 -1.86
CA LEU A 47 -5.36 4.51 -1.02
C LEU A 47 -5.23 3.05 -1.48
N ALA A 48 -5.23 2.81 -2.79
CA ALA A 48 -5.02 1.47 -3.33
C ALA A 48 -3.62 0.92 -3.00
N ALA A 49 -2.57 1.76 -3.06
CA ALA A 49 -1.21 1.39 -2.67
C ALA A 49 -1.09 1.11 -1.16
N GLU A 50 -1.77 1.86 -0.31
CA GLU A 50 -1.85 1.59 1.13
C GLU A 50 -2.55 0.26 1.41
N ARG A 51 -3.64 -0.05 0.69
CA ARG A 51 -4.31 -1.35 0.78
C ARG A 51 -3.43 -2.50 0.33
N ALA A 52 -2.69 -2.33 -0.76
CA ALA A 52 -1.69 -3.29 -1.22
C ALA A 52 -0.63 -3.56 -0.15
N ALA A 53 -0.10 -2.51 0.47
CA ALA A 53 0.88 -2.65 1.56
C ALA A 53 0.32 -3.40 2.77
N LEU A 54 -0.95 -3.18 3.15
CA LEU A 54 -1.60 -3.94 4.22
C LEU A 54 -1.71 -5.44 3.86
N THR A 55 -2.20 -5.74 2.66
CA THR A 55 -2.33 -7.12 2.16
C THR A 55 -0.96 -7.82 2.18
N GLU A 56 0.07 -7.12 1.71
CA GLU A 56 1.42 -7.67 1.62
C GLU A 56 2.08 -7.85 3.00
N ALA A 57 1.84 -6.93 3.93
CA ALA A 57 2.26 -7.06 5.32
C ALA A 57 1.66 -8.32 5.99
N ILE A 58 0.36 -8.57 5.75
CA ILE A 58 -0.32 -9.78 6.23
C ILE A 58 0.28 -11.03 5.56
N ARG A 59 0.46 -11.01 4.24
CA ARG A 59 1.00 -12.13 3.46
C ARG A 59 2.41 -12.53 3.91
N GLN A 60 3.27 -11.56 4.22
CA GLN A 60 4.63 -11.80 4.69
C GLN A 60 4.73 -12.01 6.21
N GLY A 61 3.62 -11.87 6.96
CA GLY A 61 3.64 -11.92 8.42
C GLY A 61 4.49 -10.79 9.06
N ASN A 62 4.69 -9.68 8.34
CA ASN A 62 5.53 -8.58 8.78
C ASN A 62 4.72 -7.26 8.80
N PRO A 63 4.16 -6.87 9.96
CA PRO A 63 3.32 -5.67 10.06
C PRO A 63 4.11 -4.40 9.74
N MET A 64 5.44 -4.37 9.87
CA MET A 64 6.25 -3.17 9.61
C MET A 64 6.29 -2.76 8.13
N LEU A 65 5.85 -3.63 7.22
CA LEU A 65 5.70 -3.31 5.80
C LEU A 65 4.53 -2.37 5.50
N ALA A 66 3.51 -2.35 6.35
CA ALA A 66 2.39 -1.42 6.21
C ALA A 66 2.80 -0.01 6.71
N PRO A 67 2.34 1.08 6.06
CA PRO A 67 2.56 2.44 6.54
C PRO A 67 2.08 2.65 7.98
N ALA A 68 2.72 3.57 8.71
CA ALA A 68 2.44 3.77 10.13
C ALA A 68 0.98 4.15 10.44
N SER A 69 0.33 4.92 9.57
CA SER A 69 -1.12 5.21 9.66
C SER A 69 -1.95 3.92 9.63
N ILE A 70 -1.71 3.11 8.61
CA ILE A 70 -2.41 1.83 8.38
C ILE A 70 -2.19 0.86 9.54
N ARG A 71 -0.98 0.79 10.11
CA ARG A 71 -0.72 -0.04 11.30
C ARG A 71 -1.52 0.41 12.52
N ARG A 72 -1.66 1.71 12.73
CA ARG A 72 -2.46 2.26 13.84
C ARG A 72 -3.93 1.92 13.67
N GLU A 73 -4.48 2.15 12.47
CA GLU A 73 -5.86 1.81 12.14
C GLU A 73 -6.13 0.30 12.29
N ALA A 74 -5.22 -0.54 11.78
CA ALA A 74 -5.33 -1.99 11.91
C ALA A 74 -5.31 -2.45 13.38
N LEU A 75 -4.47 -1.84 14.22
CA LEU A 75 -4.40 -2.15 15.65
C LEU A 75 -5.68 -1.72 16.39
N GLU A 76 -6.23 -0.55 16.04
CA GLU A 76 -7.49 -0.07 16.62
C GLU A 76 -8.65 -1.01 16.28
N ILE A 77 -8.77 -1.41 15.01
CA ILE A 77 -9.76 -2.40 14.58
C ILE A 77 -9.55 -3.74 15.29
N ALA A 78 -8.30 -4.21 15.41
CA ALA A 78 -8.00 -5.46 16.11
C ALA A 78 -8.45 -5.43 17.57
N ARG A 79 -8.20 -4.34 18.30
CA ARG A 79 -8.65 -4.16 19.70
C ARG A 79 -10.17 -4.18 19.82
N LEU A 80 -10.88 -3.55 18.89
CA LEU A 80 -12.34 -3.58 18.86
C LEU A 80 -12.87 -4.99 18.60
N ILE A 81 -12.20 -5.77 17.76
CA ILE A 81 -12.57 -7.16 17.47
C ILE A 81 -12.27 -8.09 18.66
N THR A 82 -11.15 -7.91 19.35
CA THR A 82 -10.73 -8.77 20.48
C THR A 82 -11.34 -8.38 21.82
N GLY A 83 -12.07 -7.26 21.88
CA GLY A 83 -12.68 -6.75 23.11
C GLY A 83 -11.70 -6.06 24.06
N GLU A 84 -10.51 -5.69 23.58
CA GLU A 84 -9.50 -4.94 24.34
C GLU A 84 -9.75 -3.41 24.35
N GLY A 85 -10.84 -2.95 23.72
CA GLY A 85 -11.19 -1.55 23.55
C GLY A 85 -12.42 -1.06 24.34
N ALA A 86 -12.92 -1.85 25.31
CA ALA A 86 -14.04 -1.49 26.19
C ALA A 86 -13.60 -1.35 27.64
#